data_AF-A0A9P7BPU6-F1
#
_entry.id   AF-A0A9P7BPU6-F1
#
_cell.length_a   1.000
_cell.length_b   1.000
_cell.length_c   1.000
_cell.angle_alpha   90.00
_cell.angle_beta   90.00
_cell.angle_gamma   90.00
#
_symmetry.space_group_name_H-M   'P 1'
#
loop_
_entity.id
_entity.type
_entity.pdbx_description
1 polymer ?
#
loop_
_entity_poly.entity_id
_entity_poly.type
_entity_poly.pdbx_seq_one_letter_code
_entity_poly.pdbx_strand_id
1 'polypeptide(L)'
;MGKSGSGKTSMRSIIFSNYIARDTRRLGATIDVEHSNVKFLGNLVLNLWDCGGQEAFMENYFASQRDRIFKNVEVLIYVFDVESRDWEKDLHYYQSCLEAILANSKEARIFCLIHKMDLVPEHQRDQVFEQRVTELQRRSEPLNIQAFRTSIWDETLYAAWSKIVHCLIPNIRVLESHLNNFCRICDADEVVLFERTTFLVIATAATILHQDHHRFEKISNIIKQFNLGCSRSQTRFKSMEIRGSNFTAFIDVLTNNTYVMIVINQHHFNTYDIALDLEKQGLSKSQAAVLMKGMKFKLRERLAQIEENYIVSSDFDNDTYFIKSGLSELKTEIQMMKRQDVQILKADKDMLAREVDTVAQRLNEQVELMKNEITLELNNKKNETRMDHQEIDIKIQELNNKLTIKLSEFKMGLESVRLETIWKGLAGVAAAGLTIGMMAYALSNYTRKRKQENKGKKLKAKKQMQEEAHHAGFIDMEVVYSA
;
A
#
# COMPACT_ATOMS: atom_id res chain seq x y z
N MET A 1 -30.09 3.35 -4.54
CA MET A 1 -30.40 2.77 -3.20
C MET A 1 -31.69 1.95 -3.24
N GLY A 2 -32.01 1.20 -2.19
CA GLY A 2 -33.18 0.31 -2.10
C GLY A 2 -32.86 -0.99 -1.36
N LYS A 3 -33.89 -1.71 -0.89
CA LYS A 3 -33.74 -2.94 -0.08
C LYS A 3 -32.91 -4.03 -0.77
N SER A 4 -32.26 -4.88 0.02
CA SER A 4 -31.55 -6.05 -0.50
C SER A 4 -32.46 -6.90 -1.39
N GLY A 5 -31.93 -7.40 -2.51
CA GLY A 5 -32.71 -8.20 -3.46
C GLY A 5 -33.59 -7.41 -4.45
N SER A 6 -33.69 -6.08 -4.33
CA SER A 6 -34.53 -5.26 -5.22
C SER A 6 -34.03 -5.13 -6.68
N GLY A 7 -32.84 -5.64 -7.01
CA GLY A 7 -32.31 -5.66 -8.39
C GLY A 7 -31.37 -4.53 -8.79
N LYS A 8 -30.91 -3.69 -7.84
CA LYS A 8 -29.98 -2.56 -8.08
C LYS A 8 -28.74 -2.94 -8.89
N THR A 9 -27.98 -3.92 -8.39
CA THR A 9 -26.75 -4.38 -9.02
C THR A 9 -27.00 -5.04 -10.36
N SER A 10 -28.12 -5.78 -10.50
CA SER A 10 -28.54 -6.35 -11.77
C SER A 10 -28.73 -5.28 -12.85
N MET A 11 -29.41 -4.18 -12.52
CA MET A 11 -29.63 -3.07 -13.45
C MET A 11 -28.31 -2.41 -13.87
N ARG A 12 -27.44 -2.09 -12.90
CA ARG A 12 -26.12 -1.52 -13.17
C ARG A 12 -25.32 -2.42 -14.13
N SER A 13 -25.26 -3.72 -13.84
CA SER A 13 -24.48 -4.68 -14.62
C SER A 13 -25.01 -4.84 -16.05
N ILE A 14 -26.33 -4.81 -16.25
CA ILE A 14 -26.94 -4.91 -17.59
C ILE A 14 -26.58 -3.68 -18.43
N ILE A 15 -26.81 -2.48 -17.90
CA ILE A 15 -26.63 -1.23 -18.65
C ILE A 15 -25.15 -0.93 -18.89
N PHE A 16 -24.32 -1.05 -17.85
CA PHE A 16 -22.93 -0.55 -17.86
C PHE A 16 -21.85 -1.63 -17.94
N SER A 17 -22.18 -2.91 -17.70
CA SER A 17 -21.22 -4.01 -17.70
C SER A 17 -21.54 -5.11 -18.71
N ASN A 18 -22.51 -4.89 -19.60
CA ASN A 18 -22.89 -5.82 -20.65
C ASN A 18 -23.33 -7.20 -20.11
N TYR A 19 -23.94 -7.26 -18.92
CA TYR A 19 -24.53 -8.51 -18.42
C TYR A 19 -25.83 -8.82 -19.17
N ILE A 20 -26.08 -10.10 -19.40
CA ILE A 20 -27.39 -10.59 -19.83
C ILE A 20 -28.25 -10.77 -18.57
N ALA A 21 -29.56 -10.51 -18.67
CA ALA A 21 -30.51 -10.64 -17.57
C ALA A 21 -30.37 -11.97 -16.80
N ARG A 22 -30.21 -13.10 -17.52
CA ARG A 22 -30.00 -14.43 -16.92
C ARG A 22 -28.76 -14.53 -16.04
N ASP A 23 -27.67 -13.85 -16.40
CA ASP A 23 -26.39 -13.92 -15.68
C ASP A 23 -26.43 -13.14 -14.36
N THR A 24 -27.38 -12.22 -14.20
CA THR A 24 -27.56 -11.46 -12.97
C THR A 24 -27.90 -12.34 -11.76
N ARG A 25 -28.42 -13.56 -11.98
CA ARG A 25 -28.68 -14.54 -10.92
C ARG A 25 -27.42 -14.98 -10.16
N ARG A 26 -26.23 -14.79 -10.77
CA ARG A 26 -24.94 -15.13 -10.16
C ARG A 26 -24.37 -14.01 -9.31
N LEU A 27 -25.00 -12.82 -9.32
CA LEU A 27 -24.55 -11.69 -8.53
C LEU A 27 -24.83 -11.98 -7.04
N GLY A 28 -23.78 -11.86 -6.23
CA GLY A 28 -23.90 -11.92 -4.78
C GLY A 28 -24.51 -10.64 -4.21
N ALA A 29 -24.78 -10.64 -2.90
CA ALA A 29 -25.21 -9.43 -2.21
C ALA A 29 -24.06 -8.41 -2.16
N THR A 30 -24.35 -7.16 -2.53
CA THR A 30 -23.40 -6.05 -2.42
C THR A 30 -23.08 -5.79 -0.95
N ILE A 31 -21.79 -5.71 -0.64
CA ILE A 31 -21.26 -5.39 0.68
C ILE A 31 -21.00 -3.88 0.71
N ASP A 32 -21.63 -3.17 1.66
CA ASP A 32 -21.51 -1.71 1.80
C ASP A 32 -21.76 -0.98 0.45
N VAL A 33 -20.91 -0.04 0.04
CA VAL A 33 -21.07 0.71 -1.21
C VAL A 33 -20.08 0.24 -2.27
N GLU A 34 -20.58 -0.21 -3.43
CA GLU A 34 -19.76 -0.46 -4.61
C GLU A 34 -19.75 0.77 -5.52
N HIS A 35 -18.55 1.33 -5.76
CA HIS A 35 -18.35 2.49 -6.62
C HIS A 35 -18.02 2.07 -8.04
N SER A 36 -18.67 2.70 -9.03
CA SER A 36 -18.37 2.49 -10.44
C SER A 36 -18.30 3.82 -11.18
N ASN A 37 -17.18 4.07 -11.86
CA ASN A 37 -16.96 5.28 -12.63
C ASN A 37 -17.14 4.97 -14.11
N VAL A 38 -18.27 5.39 -14.67
CA VAL A 38 -18.61 5.14 -16.07
C VAL A 38 -18.36 6.42 -16.87
N LYS A 39 -17.49 6.34 -17.87
CA LYS A 39 -17.36 7.42 -18.86
C LYS A 39 -18.54 7.36 -19.82
N PHE A 40 -19.31 8.43 -19.86
CA PHE A 40 -20.45 8.60 -20.74
C PHE A 40 -20.16 9.78 -21.68
N LEU A 41 -20.46 9.67 -22.98
CA LEU A 41 -20.23 10.76 -23.95
C LEU A 41 -18.76 11.26 -24.04
N GLY A 42 -17.80 10.49 -23.51
CA GLY A 42 -16.37 10.79 -23.50
C GLY A 42 -15.91 11.64 -22.32
N ASN A 43 -16.61 12.74 -22.03
CA ASN A 43 -16.21 13.72 -21.00
C ASN A 43 -17.10 13.72 -19.75
N LEU A 44 -18.32 13.18 -19.80
CA LEU A 44 -19.18 13.04 -18.63
C LEU A 44 -18.75 11.79 -17.85
N VAL A 45 -18.45 11.94 -16.56
CA VAL A 45 -18.14 10.79 -15.69
C VAL A 45 -19.31 10.58 -14.75
N LEU A 46 -20.00 9.46 -14.92
CA LEU A 46 -21.07 9.04 -14.03
C LEU A 46 -20.46 8.23 -12.89
N ASN A 47 -20.49 8.80 -11.69
CA ASN A 47 -20.07 8.13 -10.46
C ASN A 47 -21.26 7.39 -9.87
N LEU A 48 -21.41 6.11 -10.19
CA LEU A 48 -22.49 5.26 -9.70
C LEU A 48 -22.14 4.67 -8.33
N TRP A 49 -23.03 4.87 -7.36
CA TRP A 49 -22.90 4.35 -6.01
C TRP A 49 -23.97 3.28 -5.80
N ASP A 50 -23.58 2.02 -5.91
CA ASP A 50 -24.47 0.88 -5.65
C ASP A 50 -24.41 0.51 -4.16
N CYS A 51 -25.29 1.12 -3.38
CA CYS A 51 -25.37 0.89 -1.94
C CYS A 51 -26.08 -0.44 -1.64
N GLY A 52 -25.40 -1.36 -0.96
CA GLY A 52 -25.95 -2.62 -0.46
C GLY A 52 -27.14 -2.37 0.46
N GLY A 53 -28.25 -3.04 0.17
CA GLY A 53 -29.55 -2.77 0.83
C GLY A 53 -29.85 -3.64 2.06
N GLN A 54 -28.83 -4.21 2.69
CA GLN A 54 -28.98 -5.03 3.90
C GLN A 54 -29.22 -4.10 5.09
N GLU A 55 -30.01 -4.52 6.08
CA GLU A 55 -30.47 -3.64 7.18
C GLU A 55 -29.31 -3.00 7.95
N ALA A 56 -28.29 -3.80 8.31
CA ALA A 56 -27.11 -3.31 8.99
C ALA A 56 -26.35 -2.21 8.21
N PHE A 57 -26.32 -2.29 6.88
CA PHE A 57 -25.69 -1.26 6.05
C PHE A 57 -26.57 -0.02 5.92
N MET A 58 -27.88 -0.20 5.76
CA MET A 58 -28.83 0.92 5.69
C MET A 58 -28.78 1.77 6.95
N GLU A 59 -28.78 1.17 8.13
CA GLU A 59 -28.64 1.90 9.40
C GLU A 59 -27.32 2.68 9.48
N ASN A 60 -26.22 2.09 9.03
CA ASN A 60 -24.92 2.77 8.96
C ASN A 60 -24.93 3.96 7.99
N TYR A 61 -25.61 3.86 6.85
CA TYR A 61 -25.74 4.98 5.91
C TYR A 61 -26.47 6.18 6.51
N PHE A 62 -27.47 5.95 7.37
CA PHE A 62 -28.22 7.03 8.01
C PHE A 62 -27.56 7.57 9.29
N ALA A 63 -26.73 6.75 9.94
CA ALA A 63 -26.04 7.12 11.17
C ALA A 63 -24.62 7.63 10.89
N SER A 64 -23.65 6.72 10.72
CA SER A 64 -22.23 7.05 10.71
C SER A 64 -21.72 7.57 9.36
N GLN A 65 -22.35 7.18 8.24
CA GLN A 65 -21.91 7.57 6.89
C GLN A 65 -22.81 8.61 6.22
N ARG A 66 -23.74 9.23 6.94
CA ARG A 66 -24.77 10.11 6.38
C ARG A 66 -24.20 11.21 5.49
N ASP A 67 -23.21 11.95 5.99
CA ASP A 67 -22.58 13.04 5.24
C ASP A 67 -21.78 12.55 4.04
N ARG A 68 -21.23 11.34 4.10
CA ARG A 68 -20.48 10.74 2.98
C ARG A 68 -21.41 10.31 1.84
N ILE A 69 -22.57 9.73 2.17
CA ILE A 69 -23.50 9.18 1.18
C ILE A 69 -24.37 10.28 0.55
N PHE A 70 -24.87 11.22 1.35
CA PHE A 70 -25.95 12.13 0.92
C PHE A 70 -25.49 13.54 0.54
N LYS A 71 -24.19 13.84 0.61
CA LYS A 71 -23.62 15.13 0.20
C LYS A 71 -23.23 15.13 -1.27
N ASN A 72 -23.48 16.24 -1.96
CA ASN A 72 -23.18 16.44 -3.39
C ASN A 72 -23.84 15.38 -4.30
N VAL A 73 -25.07 14.97 -3.95
CA VAL A 73 -25.83 14.02 -4.76
C VAL A 73 -26.59 14.79 -5.84
N GLU A 74 -26.33 14.50 -7.11
CA GLU A 74 -27.11 15.08 -8.22
C GLU A 74 -28.39 14.29 -8.50
N VAL A 75 -28.34 12.96 -8.33
CA VAL A 75 -29.45 12.07 -8.65
C VAL A 75 -29.55 10.95 -7.61
N LEU A 76 -30.73 10.78 -7.02
CA LEU A 76 -31.08 9.61 -6.23
C LEU A 76 -31.96 8.67 -7.07
N ILE A 77 -31.48 7.45 -7.34
CA ILE A 77 -32.29 6.37 -7.90
C ILE A 77 -32.64 5.42 -6.76
N TYR A 78 -33.92 5.34 -6.41
CA TYR A 78 -34.43 4.41 -5.39
C TYR A 78 -35.23 3.28 -6.04
N VAL A 79 -34.89 2.04 -5.69
CA VAL A 79 -35.42 0.84 -6.34
C VAL A 79 -36.29 0.06 -5.37
N PHE A 80 -37.56 -0.10 -5.74
CA PHE A 80 -38.56 -0.87 -5.04
C PHE A 80 -38.76 -2.23 -5.71
N ASP A 81 -38.85 -3.28 -4.91
CA ASP A 81 -39.25 -4.60 -5.39
C ASP A 81 -40.79 -4.70 -5.36
N VAL A 82 -41.43 -4.96 -6.50
CA VAL A 82 -42.90 -5.05 -6.57
C VAL A 82 -43.47 -6.21 -5.74
N GLU A 83 -42.67 -7.27 -5.51
CA GLU A 83 -43.05 -8.42 -4.67
C GLU A 83 -42.65 -8.26 -3.19
N SER A 84 -42.20 -7.08 -2.77
CA SER A 84 -41.80 -6.87 -1.37
C SER A 84 -42.97 -7.14 -0.42
N ARG A 85 -42.74 -8.06 0.52
CA ARG A 85 -43.73 -8.43 1.55
C ARG A 85 -43.93 -7.32 2.59
N ASP A 86 -42.89 -6.53 2.86
CA ASP A 86 -42.87 -5.49 3.88
C ASP A 86 -42.81 -4.10 3.25
N TRP A 87 -43.82 -3.76 2.44
CA TRP A 87 -43.87 -2.49 1.72
C TRP A 87 -43.70 -1.26 2.63
N GLU A 88 -44.33 -1.26 3.81
CA GLU A 88 -44.25 -0.13 4.76
C GLU A 88 -42.82 0.07 5.29
N LYS A 89 -42.06 -1.01 5.53
CA LYS A 89 -40.66 -0.91 5.96
C LYS A 89 -39.79 -0.34 4.84
N ASP A 90 -40.06 -0.73 3.60
CA ASP A 90 -39.33 -0.25 2.42
C ASP A 90 -39.59 1.25 2.19
N LEU A 91 -40.82 1.71 2.44
CA LEU A 91 -41.20 3.11 2.45
C LEU A 91 -40.52 3.89 3.57
N HIS A 92 -40.43 3.34 4.79
CA HIS A 92 -39.72 3.99 5.89
C HIS A 92 -38.25 4.25 5.53
N TYR A 93 -37.54 3.24 4.98
CA TYR A 93 -36.16 3.43 4.51
C TYR A 93 -36.06 4.46 3.38
N TYR A 94 -37.04 4.48 2.49
CA TYR A 94 -37.11 5.49 1.43
C TYR A 94 -37.27 6.90 1.99
N GLN A 95 -38.18 7.11 2.95
CA GLN A 95 -38.38 8.40 3.61
C GLN A 95 -37.12 8.86 4.35
N SER A 96 -36.41 7.97 5.05
CA SER A 96 -35.13 8.30 5.67
C SER A 96 -34.07 8.75 4.65
N CYS A 97 -34.04 8.14 3.45
CA CYS A 97 -33.19 8.63 2.35
C CYS A 97 -33.61 10.03 1.88
N LEU A 98 -34.91 10.28 1.73
CA LEU A 98 -35.42 11.59 1.31
C LEU A 98 -35.08 12.69 2.32
N GLU A 99 -35.25 12.42 3.62
CA GLU A 99 -34.86 13.35 4.68
C GLU A 99 -33.36 13.65 4.66
N ALA A 100 -32.53 12.64 4.42
CA ALA A 100 -31.09 12.82 4.29
C ALA A 100 -30.70 13.63 3.05
N ILE A 101 -31.38 13.42 1.91
CA ILE A 101 -31.21 14.22 0.69
C ILE A 101 -31.69 15.66 0.89
N LEU A 102 -32.86 15.88 1.50
CA LEU A 102 -33.40 17.21 1.75
C LEU A 102 -32.47 18.04 2.65
N ALA A 103 -31.79 17.39 3.59
CA ALA A 103 -30.82 18.04 4.46
C ALA A 103 -29.50 18.40 3.75
N ASN A 104 -29.00 17.53 2.85
CA ASN A 104 -27.63 17.61 2.33
C ASN A 104 -27.50 17.98 0.84
N SER A 105 -28.51 17.70 0.02
CA SER A 105 -28.50 17.83 -1.44
C SER A 105 -29.88 18.20 -1.99
N LYS A 106 -30.35 19.42 -1.73
CA LYS A 106 -31.71 19.89 -2.07
C LYS A 106 -32.03 19.90 -3.58
N GLU A 107 -31.01 20.04 -4.42
CA GLU A 107 -31.15 20.08 -5.88
C GLU A 107 -31.12 18.68 -6.52
N ALA A 108 -30.97 17.62 -5.71
CA ALA A 108 -30.93 16.26 -6.19
C ALA A 108 -32.25 15.89 -6.88
N ARG A 109 -32.16 15.28 -8.06
CA ARG A 109 -33.32 14.72 -8.78
C ARG A 109 -33.62 13.32 -8.29
N ILE A 110 -34.88 13.03 -8.00
CA ILE A 110 -35.28 11.76 -7.38
C ILE A 110 -36.05 10.92 -8.39
N PHE A 111 -35.54 9.70 -8.62
CA PHE A 111 -36.15 8.71 -9.48
C PHE A 111 -36.52 7.47 -8.68
N CYS A 112 -37.75 6.99 -8.84
CA CYS A 112 -38.25 5.79 -8.18
C CYS A 112 -38.51 4.70 -9.22
N LEU A 113 -37.78 3.59 -9.11
CA LEU A 113 -37.96 2.45 -10.00
C LEU A 113 -38.79 1.38 -9.27
N ILE A 114 -40.03 1.17 -9.72
CA ILE A 114 -40.83 0.01 -9.32
C ILE A 114 -40.36 -1.14 -10.20
N HIS A 115 -39.55 -2.01 -9.62
CA HIS A 115 -38.77 -3.02 -10.32
C HIS A 115 -39.38 -4.42 -10.21
N LYS A 116 -38.96 -5.31 -11.11
CA LYS A 116 -39.47 -6.68 -11.29
C LYS A 116 -40.94 -6.73 -11.72
N MET A 117 -41.38 -5.74 -12.50
CA MET A 117 -42.75 -5.66 -13.01
C MET A 117 -43.13 -6.82 -13.95
N ASP A 118 -42.16 -7.61 -14.40
CA ASP A 118 -42.37 -8.88 -15.11
C ASP A 118 -43.15 -9.91 -14.29
N LEU A 119 -43.05 -9.84 -12.95
CA LEU A 119 -43.73 -10.75 -12.04
C LEU A 119 -45.22 -10.40 -11.86
N VAL A 120 -45.61 -9.18 -12.25
CA VAL A 120 -47.01 -8.76 -12.27
C VAL A 120 -47.64 -9.12 -13.61
N PRO A 121 -48.84 -9.73 -13.63
CA PRO A 121 -49.57 -9.99 -14.87
C PRO A 121 -49.80 -8.72 -15.68
N GLU A 122 -49.62 -8.79 -17.01
CA GLU A 122 -49.62 -7.61 -17.90
C GLU A 122 -50.85 -6.72 -17.73
N HIS A 123 -52.04 -7.31 -17.64
CA HIS A 123 -53.32 -6.61 -17.45
C HIS A 123 -53.45 -5.85 -16.13
N GLN A 124 -52.59 -6.12 -15.13
CA GLN A 124 -52.59 -5.44 -13.82
C GLN A 124 -51.43 -4.46 -13.66
N ARG A 125 -50.46 -4.46 -14.58
CA ARG A 125 -49.21 -3.68 -14.42
C ARG A 125 -49.48 -2.19 -14.30
N ASP A 126 -50.40 -1.65 -15.10
CA ASP A 126 -50.75 -0.22 -15.06
C ASP A 126 -51.38 0.15 -13.71
N GLN A 127 -52.38 -0.62 -13.27
CA GLN A 127 -53.07 -0.40 -12.01
C GLN A 127 -52.12 -0.46 -10.81
N VAL A 128 -51.28 -1.50 -10.73
CA VAL A 128 -50.29 -1.64 -9.66
C VAL A 128 -49.29 -0.48 -9.69
N PHE A 129 -48.81 -0.10 -10.87
CA PHE A 129 -47.88 1.01 -11.01
C PHE A 129 -48.49 2.33 -10.52
N GLU A 130 -49.68 2.70 -10.99
CA GLU A 130 -50.36 3.93 -10.58
C GLU A 130 -50.62 4.02 -9.08
N GLN A 131 -51.06 2.91 -8.47
CA GLN A 131 -51.26 2.83 -7.01
C GLN A 131 -49.97 3.12 -6.24
N ARG A 132 -48.86 2.48 -6.63
CA ARG A 132 -47.56 2.68 -5.99
C ARG A 132 -47.01 4.08 -6.22
N VAL A 133 -47.17 4.64 -7.42
CA VAL A 133 -46.73 6.01 -7.74
C VAL A 133 -47.46 7.04 -6.89
N THR A 134 -48.77 6.90 -6.73
CA THR A 134 -49.59 7.80 -5.92
C THR A 134 -49.11 7.81 -4.46
N GLU A 135 -48.83 6.63 -3.92
CA GLU A 135 -48.31 6.49 -2.55
C GLU A 135 -46.91 7.08 -2.41
N LEU A 136 -46.01 6.83 -3.36
CA LEU A 136 -44.66 7.38 -3.37
C LEU A 136 -44.68 8.90 -3.46
N GLN A 137 -45.52 9.48 -4.33
CA GLN A 137 -45.67 10.93 -4.45
C GLN A 137 -46.09 11.55 -3.12
N ARG A 138 -47.12 10.99 -2.47
CA ARG A 138 -47.59 11.46 -1.16
C ARG A 138 -46.51 11.37 -0.08
N ARG A 139 -45.74 10.28 -0.05
CA ARG A 139 -44.66 10.06 0.93
C ARG A 139 -43.41 10.89 0.65
N SER A 140 -43.29 11.46 -0.55
CA SER A 140 -42.12 12.23 -0.98
C SER A 140 -42.24 13.72 -0.78
N GLU A 141 -43.43 14.24 -0.45
CA GLU A 141 -43.63 15.67 -0.20
C GLU A 141 -42.61 16.21 0.83
N PRO A 142 -41.97 17.36 0.57
CA PRO A 142 -42.21 18.31 -0.52
C PRO A 142 -41.38 18.07 -1.80
N LEU A 143 -40.67 16.95 -1.91
CA LEU A 143 -39.78 16.65 -3.05
C LEU A 143 -40.55 16.09 -4.24
N ASN A 144 -40.19 16.55 -5.44
CA ASN A 144 -40.74 16.01 -6.69
C ASN A 144 -39.99 14.75 -7.12
N ILE A 145 -40.74 13.72 -7.50
CA ILE A 145 -40.20 12.44 -7.94
C ILE A 145 -40.65 12.08 -9.35
N GLN A 146 -39.84 11.33 -10.07
CA GLN A 146 -40.23 10.68 -11.32
C GLN A 146 -40.18 9.16 -11.13
N ALA A 147 -41.29 8.48 -11.41
CA ALA A 147 -41.37 7.04 -11.24
C ALA A 147 -41.37 6.30 -12.57
N PHE A 148 -40.74 5.12 -12.60
CA PHE A 148 -40.73 4.22 -13.74
C PHE A 148 -41.02 2.80 -13.30
N ARG A 149 -41.82 2.10 -14.10
CA ARG A 149 -41.91 0.64 -14.06
C ARG A 149 -40.72 0.07 -14.80
N THR A 150 -40.05 -0.92 -14.20
CA THR A 150 -38.85 -1.51 -14.80
C THR A 150 -38.81 -3.02 -14.65
N SER A 151 -38.29 -3.68 -15.67
CA SER A 151 -37.88 -5.09 -15.63
C SER A 151 -36.54 -5.27 -16.33
N ILE A 152 -35.74 -6.23 -15.87
CA ILE A 152 -34.50 -6.62 -16.57
C ILE A 152 -34.77 -7.45 -17.83
N TRP A 153 -36.01 -7.86 -18.06
CA TRP A 153 -36.39 -8.75 -19.16
C TRP A 153 -36.94 -8.03 -20.38
N ASP A 154 -37.18 -6.72 -20.28
CA ASP A 154 -37.77 -5.90 -21.35
C ASP A 154 -37.07 -4.55 -21.51
N GLU A 155 -37.56 -3.73 -22.44
CA GLU A 155 -37.02 -2.41 -22.79
C GLU A 155 -37.22 -1.33 -21.70
N THR A 156 -38.09 -1.57 -20.71
CA THR A 156 -38.48 -0.54 -19.73
C THR A 156 -37.30 -0.08 -18.89
N LEU A 157 -36.31 -0.96 -18.66
CA LEU A 157 -35.06 -0.60 -18.00
C LEU A 157 -34.26 0.43 -18.81
N TYR A 158 -34.15 0.26 -20.12
CA TYR A 158 -33.47 1.21 -20.99
C TYR A 158 -34.22 2.54 -21.05
N ALA A 159 -35.56 2.52 -21.00
CA ALA A 159 -36.38 3.75 -20.95
C ALA A 159 -36.07 4.56 -19.69
N ALA A 160 -36.09 3.92 -18.52
CA ALA A 160 -35.80 4.57 -17.26
C ALA A 160 -34.37 5.14 -17.23
N TRP A 161 -33.37 4.33 -17.57
CA TRP A 161 -31.98 4.79 -17.55
C TRP A 161 -31.67 5.86 -18.61
N SER A 162 -32.29 5.81 -19.79
CA SER A 162 -32.13 6.86 -20.80
C SER A 162 -32.67 8.19 -20.27
N LYS A 163 -33.84 8.21 -19.63
CA LYS A 163 -34.39 9.43 -19.01
C LYS A 163 -33.58 9.95 -17.83
N ILE A 164 -33.06 9.04 -16.99
CA ILE A 164 -32.20 9.40 -15.85
C ILE A 164 -30.90 10.04 -16.35
N VAL A 165 -30.22 9.42 -17.31
CA VAL A 165 -28.95 9.93 -17.82
C VAL A 165 -29.15 11.19 -18.66
N HIS A 166 -30.24 11.29 -19.43
CA HIS A 166 -30.60 12.49 -20.19
C HIS A 166 -30.63 13.75 -19.32
N CYS A 167 -31.09 13.63 -18.08
CA CYS A 167 -31.12 14.71 -17.10
C CYS A 167 -29.71 15.23 -16.73
N LEU A 168 -28.69 14.38 -16.80
CA LEU A 168 -27.31 14.69 -16.44
C LEU A 168 -26.49 15.24 -17.62
N ILE A 169 -26.99 15.16 -18.85
CA ILE A 169 -26.25 15.59 -20.03
C ILE A 169 -26.28 17.12 -20.13
N PRO A 170 -25.11 17.80 -20.11
CA PRO A 170 -25.05 19.24 -20.27
C PRO A 170 -25.44 19.65 -21.70
N ASN A 171 -26.06 20.83 -21.84
CA ASN A 171 -26.41 21.43 -23.14
C ASN A 171 -27.29 20.55 -24.05
N ILE A 172 -28.11 19.65 -23.48
CA ILE A 172 -28.95 18.72 -24.25
C ILE A 172 -29.85 19.44 -25.28
N ARG A 173 -30.35 20.64 -24.96
CA ARG A 173 -31.17 21.46 -25.87
C ARG A 173 -30.44 21.85 -27.16
N VAL A 174 -29.15 22.15 -27.08
CA VAL A 174 -28.34 22.50 -28.25
C VAL A 174 -28.14 21.27 -29.11
N LEU A 175 -27.89 20.11 -28.48
CA LEU A 175 -27.77 18.83 -29.17
C LEU A 175 -29.07 18.47 -29.90
N GLU A 176 -30.22 18.60 -29.24
CA GLU A 176 -31.54 18.38 -29.85
C GLU A 176 -31.78 19.35 -31.02
N SER A 177 -31.40 20.63 -30.89
CA SER A 177 -31.51 21.59 -31.99
C SER A 177 -30.65 21.20 -33.20
N HIS A 178 -29.41 20.76 -32.97
CA HIS A 178 -28.54 20.28 -34.04
C HIS A 178 -29.07 18.99 -34.67
N LEU A 179 -29.58 18.07 -33.86
CA LEU A 179 -30.14 16.81 -34.33
C LEU A 179 -31.41 17.04 -35.16
N ASN A 180 -32.26 17.98 -34.75
CA ASN A 180 -33.42 18.40 -35.53
C ASN A 180 -33.04 19.04 -36.87
N ASN A 181 -32.00 19.88 -36.88
CA ASN A 181 -31.49 20.44 -38.13
C ASN A 181 -30.91 19.35 -39.05
N PHE A 182 -30.15 18.41 -38.48
CA PHE A 182 -29.62 17.26 -39.20
C PHE A 182 -30.73 16.38 -39.78
N CYS A 183 -31.77 16.08 -38.99
CA CYS A 183 -32.96 15.34 -39.44
C CYS A 183 -33.62 15.99 -40.67
N ARG A 184 -33.74 17.32 -40.67
CA ARG A 184 -34.28 18.10 -41.80
C ARG A 184 -33.36 18.09 -43.02
N ILE A 185 -32.05 18.22 -42.83
CA ILE A 185 -31.07 18.21 -43.93
C ILE A 185 -31.03 16.84 -44.61
N CYS A 186 -31.12 15.77 -43.82
CA CYS A 186 -31.16 14.40 -44.31
C CYS A 186 -32.52 13.99 -44.91
N ASP A 187 -33.55 14.85 -44.83
CA ASP A 187 -34.94 14.51 -45.17
C ASP A 187 -35.35 13.16 -44.55
N ALA A 188 -34.95 12.96 -43.29
CA ALA A 188 -35.23 11.75 -42.53
C ALA A 188 -36.53 11.90 -41.74
N ASP A 189 -37.27 10.80 -41.60
CA ASP A 189 -38.45 10.77 -40.75
C ASP A 189 -38.02 10.87 -39.28
N GLU A 190 -36.97 10.13 -38.93
CA GLU A 190 -36.44 10.06 -37.58
C GLU A 190 -34.92 9.96 -37.55
N VAL A 191 -34.30 10.68 -36.63
CA VAL A 191 -32.89 10.52 -36.29
C VAL A 191 -32.75 10.34 -34.78
N VAL A 192 -32.02 9.32 -34.38
CA VAL A 192 -31.77 9.02 -32.97
C VAL A 192 -30.28 8.92 -32.71
N LEU A 193 -29.85 9.51 -31.62
CA LEU A 193 -28.47 9.42 -31.15
C LEU A 193 -28.40 8.50 -29.95
N PHE A 194 -27.49 7.51 -30.00
CA PHE A 194 -27.24 6.56 -28.93
C PHE A 194 -25.82 6.70 -28.40
N GLU A 195 -25.63 6.47 -27.10
CA GLU A 195 -24.27 6.40 -26.54
C GLU A 195 -23.62 5.07 -26.94
N ARG A 196 -22.35 5.12 -27.36
CA ARG A 196 -21.67 4.00 -28.02
C ARG A 196 -21.58 2.73 -27.19
N THR A 197 -21.37 2.86 -25.88
CA THR A 197 -21.06 1.73 -24.99
C THR A 197 -22.32 1.09 -24.43
N THR A 198 -23.21 1.91 -23.88
CA THR A 198 -24.44 1.54 -23.20
C THR A 198 -25.60 1.35 -24.17
N PHE A 199 -25.54 1.98 -25.35
CA PHE A 199 -26.63 2.09 -26.30
C PHE A 199 -27.88 2.79 -25.74
N LEU A 200 -27.73 3.61 -24.70
CA LEU A 200 -28.82 4.45 -24.19
C LEU A 200 -29.15 5.57 -25.18
N VAL A 201 -30.43 5.93 -25.26
CA VAL A 201 -30.90 7.03 -26.10
C VAL A 201 -30.46 8.35 -25.48
N ILE A 202 -29.75 9.16 -26.25
CA ILE A 202 -29.27 10.49 -25.84
C ILE A 202 -30.26 11.56 -26.27
N ALA A 203 -30.61 11.56 -27.55
CA ALA A 203 -31.46 12.58 -28.16
C ALA A 203 -32.18 11.99 -29.38
N THR A 204 -33.36 12.52 -29.65
CA THR A 204 -34.23 12.09 -30.76
C THR A 204 -34.71 13.31 -31.52
N ALA A 205 -34.71 13.25 -32.84
CA ALA A 205 -35.38 14.17 -33.73
C ALA A 205 -36.35 13.35 -34.58
N ALA A 206 -37.60 13.81 -34.70
CA ALA A 206 -38.61 13.13 -35.50
C ALA A 206 -39.50 14.17 -36.18
N THR A 207 -39.82 13.92 -37.45
CA THR A 207 -40.75 14.70 -38.26
C THR A 207 -42.17 14.14 -38.15
N ILE A 208 -42.30 12.85 -37.80
CA ILE A 208 -43.56 12.12 -37.74
C ILE A 208 -43.82 11.64 -36.30
N LEU A 209 -45.09 11.69 -35.88
CA LEU A 209 -45.55 11.05 -34.65
C LEU A 209 -45.83 9.56 -34.91
N HIS A 210 -45.27 8.72 -34.04
CA HIS A 210 -45.45 7.27 -34.10
C HIS A 210 -46.16 6.79 -32.83
N GLN A 211 -46.98 5.74 -32.97
CA GLN A 211 -47.75 5.19 -31.85
C GLN A 211 -46.87 4.54 -30.77
N ASP A 212 -45.77 3.87 -31.15
CA ASP A 212 -44.90 3.18 -30.19
C ASP A 212 -43.82 4.13 -29.63
N HIS A 213 -44.10 4.72 -28.47
CA HIS A 213 -43.18 5.62 -27.78
C HIS A 213 -41.88 4.97 -27.27
N HIS A 214 -41.83 3.63 -27.16
CA HIS A 214 -40.67 2.90 -26.59
C HIS A 214 -39.83 2.18 -27.64
N ARG A 215 -40.05 2.47 -28.93
CA ARG A 215 -39.36 1.81 -30.05
C ARG A 215 -37.83 1.92 -29.97
N PHE A 216 -37.30 3.05 -29.51
CA PHE A 216 -35.85 3.28 -29.48
C PHE A 216 -35.18 2.50 -28.35
N GLU A 217 -35.87 2.31 -27.23
CA GLU A 217 -35.43 1.47 -26.13
C GLU A 217 -35.48 -0.02 -26.50
N LYS A 218 -36.50 -0.44 -27.26
CA LYS A 218 -36.54 -1.78 -27.87
C LYS A 218 -35.33 -2.00 -28.78
N ILE A 219 -35.02 -1.03 -29.64
CA ILE A 219 -33.84 -1.07 -30.52
C ILE A 219 -32.56 -1.12 -29.68
N SER A 220 -32.46 -0.32 -28.61
CA SER A 220 -31.31 -0.33 -27.70
C SER A 220 -31.08 -1.72 -27.11
N ASN A 221 -32.16 -2.37 -26.65
CA ASN A 221 -32.10 -3.74 -26.14
C ASN A 221 -31.67 -4.75 -27.22
N ILE A 222 -32.26 -4.68 -28.43
CA ILE A 222 -31.93 -5.56 -29.56
C ILE A 222 -30.46 -5.42 -29.96
N ILE A 223 -29.97 -4.19 -30.17
CA ILE A 223 -28.57 -3.95 -30.57
C ILE A 223 -27.61 -4.36 -29.46
N LYS A 224 -27.97 -4.15 -28.18
CA LYS A 224 -27.16 -4.63 -27.07
C LYS A 224 -27.02 -6.15 -27.09
N GLN A 225 -28.12 -6.88 -27.28
CA GLN A 225 -28.09 -8.33 -27.39
C GLN A 225 -27.30 -8.80 -28.62
N PHE A 226 -27.44 -8.09 -29.74
CA PHE A 226 -26.65 -8.35 -30.94
C PHE A 226 -25.14 -8.15 -30.70
N ASN A 227 -24.75 -7.05 -30.05
CA ASN A 227 -23.35 -6.76 -29.68
C ASN A 227 -22.74 -7.83 -28.77
N LEU A 228 -23.54 -8.38 -27.85
CA LEU A 228 -23.14 -9.51 -27.01
C LEU A 228 -22.91 -10.78 -27.83
N GLY A 229 -23.75 -11.02 -28.84
CA GLY A 229 -23.56 -12.07 -29.85
C GLY A 229 -22.24 -11.90 -30.62
N CYS A 230 -21.98 -10.70 -31.16
CA CYS A 230 -20.74 -10.40 -31.91
C CYS A 230 -19.47 -10.55 -31.05
N SER A 231 -19.55 -10.22 -29.76
CA SER A 231 -18.42 -10.34 -28.84
C SER A 231 -17.91 -11.78 -28.72
N ARG A 232 -18.80 -12.79 -28.87
CA ARG A 232 -18.41 -14.21 -28.91
C ARG A 232 -17.60 -14.55 -30.17
N SER A 233 -17.80 -13.80 -31.25
CA SER A 233 -17.09 -13.93 -32.53
C SER A 233 -15.85 -13.02 -32.62
N GLN A 234 -15.46 -12.34 -31.53
CA GLN A 234 -14.33 -11.39 -31.46
C GLN A 234 -14.42 -10.20 -32.44
N THR A 235 -15.60 -9.93 -33.01
CA THR A 235 -15.85 -8.77 -33.86
C THR A 235 -16.71 -7.74 -33.13
N ARG A 236 -16.54 -6.47 -33.48
CA ARG A 236 -17.38 -5.38 -32.95
C ARG A 236 -18.36 -4.95 -34.01
N PHE A 237 -19.59 -4.70 -33.58
CA PHE A 237 -20.58 -4.03 -34.41
C PHE A 237 -20.04 -2.66 -34.88
N LYS A 238 -20.23 -2.38 -36.16
CA LYS A 238 -19.82 -1.12 -36.79
C LYS A 238 -21.03 -0.40 -37.37
N SER A 239 -21.76 -1.07 -38.25
CA SER A 239 -22.96 -0.51 -38.86
C SER A 239 -23.99 -1.60 -39.15
N MET A 240 -25.25 -1.19 -39.30
CA MET A 240 -26.37 -2.01 -39.74
C MET A 240 -27.22 -1.22 -40.71
N GLU A 241 -27.62 -1.85 -41.79
CA GLU A 241 -28.65 -1.34 -42.70
C GLU A 241 -29.82 -2.31 -42.68
N ILE A 242 -31.02 -1.78 -42.43
CA ILE A 242 -32.26 -2.54 -42.37
C ILE A 242 -33.19 -1.96 -43.42
N ARG A 243 -33.53 -2.75 -44.44
CA ARG A 243 -34.54 -2.39 -45.45
C ARG A 243 -35.85 -3.08 -45.11
N GLY A 244 -36.82 -2.30 -44.64
CA GLY A 244 -38.21 -2.72 -44.53
C GLY A 244 -38.95 -2.52 -45.84
N SER A 245 -40.26 -2.82 -45.85
CA SER A 245 -41.11 -2.60 -47.03
C SER A 245 -41.34 -1.12 -47.33
N ASN A 246 -41.39 -0.29 -46.28
CA ASN A 246 -41.78 1.12 -46.37
C ASN A 246 -40.73 2.05 -45.77
N PHE A 247 -39.63 1.52 -45.24
CA PHE A 247 -38.58 2.33 -44.62
C PHE A 247 -37.23 1.68 -44.79
N THR A 248 -36.18 2.49 -44.73
CA THR A 248 -34.81 2.04 -44.57
C THR A 248 -34.25 2.69 -43.32
N ALA A 249 -33.68 1.87 -42.43
CA ALA A 249 -33.00 2.33 -41.24
C ALA A 249 -31.50 2.06 -41.35
N PHE A 250 -30.69 3.09 -41.11
CA PHE A 250 -29.25 3.02 -41.05
C PHE A 250 -28.82 3.23 -39.60
N ILE A 251 -27.98 2.36 -39.06
CA ILE A 251 -27.34 2.52 -37.76
C ILE A 251 -25.83 2.52 -38.02
N ASP A 252 -25.14 3.60 -37.70
CA ASP A 252 -23.68 3.69 -37.89
C ASP A 252 -23.02 4.53 -36.79
N VAL A 253 -21.71 4.34 -36.65
CA VAL A 253 -20.87 5.13 -35.74
C VAL A 253 -20.81 6.57 -36.27
N LEU A 254 -21.34 7.52 -35.50
CA LEU A 254 -21.25 8.96 -35.83
C LEU A 254 -19.98 9.58 -35.24
N THR A 255 -19.69 9.27 -33.99
CA THR A 255 -18.51 9.78 -33.28
C THR A 255 -17.83 8.66 -32.50
N ASN A 256 -16.69 8.95 -31.89
CA ASN A 256 -16.03 8.00 -30.99
C ASN A 256 -16.91 7.57 -29.81
N ASN A 257 -17.94 8.34 -29.46
CA ASN A 257 -18.78 8.11 -28.29
C ASN A 257 -20.26 7.90 -28.62
N THR A 258 -20.66 7.97 -29.90
CA THR A 258 -22.08 7.88 -30.29
C THR A 258 -22.32 7.08 -31.55
N TYR A 259 -23.44 6.34 -31.57
CA TYR A 259 -24.09 5.85 -32.78
C TYR A 259 -25.20 6.80 -33.19
N VAL A 260 -25.46 6.86 -34.50
CA VAL A 260 -26.65 7.49 -35.05
C VAL A 260 -27.50 6.44 -35.72
N MET A 261 -28.81 6.54 -35.54
CA MET A 261 -29.79 5.83 -36.34
C MET A 261 -30.57 6.83 -37.17
N ILE A 262 -30.71 6.57 -38.46
CA ILE A 262 -31.48 7.39 -39.39
C ILE A 262 -32.54 6.49 -40.01
N VAL A 263 -33.81 6.88 -39.87
CA VAL A 263 -34.95 6.21 -40.48
C VAL A 263 -35.49 7.08 -41.60
N ILE A 264 -35.58 6.50 -42.78
CA ILE A 264 -36.02 7.18 -43.98
C ILE A 264 -37.08 6.32 -44.66
N ASN A 265 -38.28 6.88 -44.87
CA ASN A 265 -39.28 6.26 -45.71
C ASN A 265 -38.77 6.23 -47.16
N GLN A 266 -38.88 5.07 -47.82
CA GLN A 266 -38.36 4.87 -49.18
C GLN A 266 -39.07 5.73 -50.25
N HIS A 267 -40.06 6.54 -49.88
CA HIS A 267 -40.83 7.39 -50.79
C HIS A 267 -40.50 8.88 -50.66
N HIS A 268 -39.23 9.28 -50.88
CA HIS A 268 -38.87 10.70 -51.08
C HIS A 268 -39.64 11.36 -52.23
N PHE A 269 -40.18 10.56 -53.16
CA PHE A 269 -41.01 11.02 -54.26
C PHE A 269 -42.33 10.26 -54.31
N ASN A 270 -43.27 10.62 -53.43
CA ASN A 270 -44.62 10.12 -53.50
C ASN A 270 -45.34 10.73 -54.71
N THR A 271 -45.33 10.00 -55.83
CA THR A 271 -45.95 10.49 -57.07
C THR A 271 -47.44 10.75 -56.95
N TYR A 272 -48.11 10.13 -55.98
CA TYR A 272 -49.54 10.25 -55.77
C TYR A 272 -49.90 11.53 -54.99
N ASP A 273 -49.19 11.82 -53.90
CA ASP A 273 -49.44 13.03 -53.10
C ASP A 273 -49.16 14.29 -53.92
N ILE A 274 -48.07 14.30 -54.70
CA ILE A 274 -47.75 15.42 -55.58
C ILE A 274 -48.81 15.55 -56.69
N ALA A 275 -49.31 14.44 -57.23
CA ALA A 275 -50.40 14.49 -58.22
C ALA A 275 -51.70 15.04 -57.61
N LEU A 276 -52.03 14.67 -56.38
CA LEU A 276 -53.18 15.20 -55.65
C LEU A 276 -53.05 16.69 -55.36
N ASP A 277 -51.86 17.16 -54.98
CA ASP A 277 -51.63 18.58 -54.74
C ASP A 277 -51.68 19.41 -56.03
N LEU A 278 -51.20 18.85 -57.15
CA LEU A 278 -51.38 19.44 -58.48
C LEU A 278 -52.87 19.50 -58.86
N GLU A 279 -53.65 18.46 -58.56
CA GLU A 279 -55.11 18.46 -58.76
C GLU A 279 -55.81 19.52 -57.90
N LYS A 280 -55.41 19.68 -56.62
CA LYS A 280 -55.93 20.74 -55.73
C LYS A 280 -55.63 22.15 -56.25
N GLN A 281 -54.52 22.34 -56.96
CA GLN A 281 -54.17 23.63 -57.59
C GLN A 281 -54.85 23.86 -58.95
N GLY A 282 -55.78 22.99 -59.34
CA GLY A 282 -56.64 23.18 -60.51
C GLY A 282 -56.17 22.47 -61.78
N LEU A 283 -55.13 21.62 -61.71
CA LEU A 283 -54.77 20.74 -62.83
C LEU A 283 -55.71 19.55 -62.91
N SER A 284 -56.00 19.08 -64.12
CA SER A 284 -56.72 17.81 -64.27
C SER A 284 -55.82 16.63 -63.91
N LYS A 285 -56.43 15.51 -63.51
CA LYS A 285 -55.73 14.26 -63.22
C LYS A 285 -54.80 13.80 -64.35
N SER A 286 -55.20 14.00 -65.60
CA SER A 286 -54.38 13.67 -66.77
C SER A 286 -53.19 14.62 -66.92
N GLN A 287 -53.34 15.91 -66.62
CA GLN A 287 -52.25 16.90 -66.63
C GLN A 287 -51.25 16.63 -65.51
N ALA A 288 -51.72 16.40 -64.29
CA ALA A 288 -50.87 16.04 -63.15
C ALA A 288 -50.07 14.76 -63.44
N ALA A 289 -50.71 13.71 -63.99
CA ALA A 289 -50.02 12.47 -64.35
C ALA A 289 -48.92 12.65 -65.41
N VAL A 290 -49.11 13.55 -66.39
CA VAL A 290 -48.09 13.86 -67.41
C VAL A 290 -46.90 14.60 -66.80
N LEU A 291 -47.16 15.59 -65.93
CA LEU A 291 -46.09 16.31 -65.22
C LEU A 291 -45.27 15.37 -64.33
N MET A 292 -45.93 14.46 -63.62
CA MET A 292 -45.26 13.47 -62.79
C MET A 292 -44.41 12.48 -63.59
N LYS A 293 -44.86 12.08 -64.79
CA LYS A 293 -44.05 11.27 -65.71
C LYS A 293 -42.81 12.03 -66.19
N GLY A 294 -42.95 13.33 -66.49
CA GLY A 294 -41.83 14.20 -66.87
C GLY A 294 -40.81 14.36 -65.74
N MET A 295 -41.26 14.64 -64.52
CA MET A 295 -40.39 14.73 -63.33
C MET A 295 -39.67 13.41 -63.07
N LYS A 296 -40.37 12.27 -63.14
CA LYS A 296 -39.77 10.94 -62.98
C LYS A 296 -38.68 10.67 -64.02
N PHE A 297 -38.90 11.05 -65.29
CA PHE A 297 -37.90 10.91 -66.35
C PHE A 297 -36.68 11.78 -66.06
N LYS A 298 -36.89 13.05 -65.71
CA LYS A 298 -35.78 13.99 -65.44
C LYS A 298 -34.95 13.61 -64.22
N LEU A 299 -35.60 13.12 -63.16
CA LEU A 299 -34.94 12.58 -61.98
C LEU A 299 -34.07 11.37 -62.34
N ARG A 300 -34.58 10.42 -63.14
CA ARG A 300 -33.79 9.26 -63.59
C ARG A 300 -32.58 9.66 -64.44
N GLU A 301 -32.75 10.58 -65.37
CA GLU A 301 -31.66 11.09 -66.22
C GLU A 301 -30.57 11.75 -65.36
N ARG A 302 -30.96 12.58 -64.38
CA ARG A 302 -30.01 13.22 -63.45
C ARG A 302 -29.34 12.20 -62.53
N LEU A 303 -30.07 11.19 -62.05
CA LEU A 303 -29.51 10.14 -61.21
C LEU A 303 -28.43 9.35 -61.97
N ALA A 304 -28.69 8.98 -63.23
CA ALA A 304 -27.72 8.30 -64.08
C ALA A 304 -26.47 9.16 -64.34
N GLN A 305 -26.64 10.47 -64.56
CA GLN A 305 -25.51 11.40 -64.69
C GLN A 305 -24.69 11.57 -63.40
N ILE A 306 -25.32 11.43 -62.23
CA ILE A 306 -24.63 11.48 -60.94
C ILE A 306 -23.86 10.17 -60.71
N GLU A 307 -24.45 9.02 -61.04
CA GLU A 307 -23.77 7.71 -60.97
C GLU A 307 -22.52 7.65 -61.85
N GLU A 308 -22.51 8.34 -62.99
CA GLU A 308 -21.36 8.41 -63.92
C GLU A 308 -20.25 9.38 -63.46
N ASN A 309 -20.55 10.33 -62.56
CA ASN A 309 -19.61 11.36 -62.08
C ASN A 309 -19.09 11.13 -60.64
N TYR A 310 -19.53 10.07 -59.96
CA TYR A 310 -18.99 9.70 -58.64
C TYR A 310 -17.78 8.77 -58.76
N ILE A 311 -16.84 8.91 -57.82
CA ILE A 311 -15.70 8.00 -57.66
C ILE A 311 -16.25 6.57 -57.53
N VAL A 312 -15.84 5.70 -58.46
CA VAL A 312 -16.24 4.29 -58.45
C VAL A 312 -15.78 3.70 -57.12
N SER A 313 -16.63 2.90 -56.45
CA SER A 313 -16.27 2.24 -55.18
C SER A 313 -14.91 1.55 -55.24
N SER A 314 -14.51 1.05 -56.42
CA SER A 314 -13.20 0.45 -56.67
C SER A 314 -12.02 1.39 -56.39
N ASP A 315 -12.12 2.67 -56.74
CA ASP A 315 -11.03 3.64 -56.54
C ASP A 315 -10.93 4.02 -55.06
N PHE A 316 -12.07 4.20 -54.40
CA PHE A 316 -12.11 4.41 -52.96
C PHE A 316 -11.60 3.18 -52.17
N ASP A 317 -11.95 1.97 -52.62
CA ASP A 317 -11.50 0.72 -52.02
C ASP A 317 -9.99 0.50 -52.25
N ASN A 318 -9.47 0.88 -53.42
CA ASN A 318 -8.04 0.87 -53.73
C ASN A 318 -7.27 1.86 -52.85
N ASP A 319 -7.72 3.11 -52.73
CA ASP A 319 -7.10 4.10 -51.85
C ASP A 319 -7.14 3.66 -50.38
N THR A 320 -8.26 3.09 -49.95
CA THR A 320 -8.40 2.51 -48.61
C THR A 320 -7.44 1.34 -48.41
N TYR A 321 -7.19 0.51 -49.43
CA TYR A 321 -6.21 -0.57 -49.38
C TYR A 321 -4.78 -0.03 -49.24
N PHE A 322 -4.39 0.98 -50.03
CA PHE A 322 -3.08 1.62 -49.91
C PHE A 322 -2.86 2.22 -48.53
N ILE A 323 -3.87 2.93 -47.99
CA ILE A 323 -3.81 3.50 -46.64
C ILE A 323 -3.69 2.41 -45.57
N LYS A 324 -4.48 1.33 -45.68
CA LYS A 324 -4.39 0.20 -44.73
C LYS A 324 -3.04 -0.51 -44.79
N SER A 325 -2.48 -0.67 -45.99
CA SER A 325 -1.16 -1.27 -46.18
C SER A 325 -0.07 -0.43 -45.50
N GLY A 326 -0.02 0.88 -45.78
CA GLY A 326 0.93 1.80 -45.16
C GLY A 326 0.78 1.88 -43.63
N LEU A 327 -0.45 1.84 -43.11
CA LEU A 327 -0.69 1.78 -41.66
C LEU A 327 -0.23 0.46 -41.03
N SER A 328 -0.36 -0.66 -41.74
CA SER A 328 0.11 -1.96 -41.25
C SER A 328 1.64 -2.03 -41.23
N GLU A 329 2.30 -1.44 -42.22
CA GLU A 329 3.75 -1.31 -42.27
C GLU A 329 4.27 -0.45 -41.11
N LEU A 330 3.72 0.77 -40.94
CA LEU A 330 4.06 1.66 -39.83
C LEU A 330 3.84 1.00 -38.47
N LYS A 331 2.75 0.25 -38.30
CA LYS A 331 2.47 -0.49 -37.07
C LYS A 331 3.54 -1.54 -36.80
N THR A 332 3.99 -2.23 -37.84
CA THR A 332 5.03 -3.27 -37.73
C THR A 332 6.37 -2.66 -37.35
N GLU A 333 6.74 -1.53 -37.96
CA GLU A 333 7.94 -0.76 -37.59
C GLU A 333 7.89 -0.31 -36.12
N ILE A 334 6.78 0.31 -35.68
CA ILE A 334 6.61 0.73 -34.28
C ILE A 334 6.71 -0.46 -33.32
N GLN A 335 6.16 -1.62 -33.69
CA GLN A 335 6.27 -2.83 -32.87
C GLN A 335 7.70 -3.37 -32.80
N MET A 336 8.45 -3.32 -33.91
CA MET A 336 9.86 -3.68 -33.93
C MET A 336 10.70 -2.72 -33.08
N MET A 337 10.51 -1.41 -33.23
CA MET A 337 11.17 -0.39 -32.40
C MET A 337 10.90 -0.61 -30.91
N LYS A 338 9.63 -0.81 -30.53
CA LYS A 338 9.28 -1.09 -29.12
C LYS A 338 9.95 -2.36 -28.59
N ARG A 339 10.05 -3.42 -29.39
CA ARG A 339 10.74 -4.66 -28.98
C ARG A 339 12.24 -4.41 -28.79
N GLN A 340 12.85 -3.63 -29.68
CA GLN A 340 14.24 -3.24 -29.57
C GLN A 340 14.50 -2.40 -28.31
N ASP A 341 13.66 -1.39 -28.03
CA ASP A 341 13.76 -0.57 -26.82
C ASP A 341 13.65 -1.40 -25.55
N VAL A 342 12.72 -2.36 -25.50
CA VAL A 342 12.56 -3.27 -24.36
C VAL A 342 13.80 -4.16 -24.18
N GLN A 343 14.41 -4.62 -25.28
CA GLN A 343 15.66 -5.40 -25.21
C GLN A 343 16.82 -4.57 -24.67
N ILE A 344 16.96 -3.32 -25.11
CA ILE A 344 17.98 -2.38 -24.60
C ILE A 344 17.76 -2.12 -23.11
N LEU A 345 16.55 -1.75 -22.69
CA LEU A 345 16.23 -1.51 -21.29
C LEU A 345 16.47 -2.74 -20.41
N LYS A 346 16.22 -3.94 -20.93
CA LYS A 346 16.52 -5.19 -20.21
C LYS A 346 18.02 -5.41 -20.07
N ALA A 347 18.81 -5.15 -21.12
CA ALA A 347 20.26 -5.23 -21.07
C ALA A 347 20.84 -4.23 -20.06
N ASP A 348 20.34 -2.99 -20.05
CA ASP A 348 20.75 -1.95 -19.11
C ASP A 348 20.39 -2.33 -17.66
N LYS A 349 19.18 -2.89 -17.45
CA LYS A 349 18.78 -3.43 -16.14
C LYS A 349 19.73 -4.53 -15.67
N ASP A 350 20.06 -5.49 -16.54
CA ASP A 350 20.93 -6.61 -16.19
C ASP A 350 22.39 -6.16 -15.97
N MET A 351 22.82 -5.06 -16.59
CA MET A 351 24.10 -4.42 -16.34
C MET A 351 24.11 -3.70 -14.99
N LEU A 352 23.11 -2.87 -14.71
CA LEU A 352 22.96 -2.15 -13.43
C LEU A 352 22.86 -3.12 -12.25
N ALA A 353 22.16 -4.24 -12.39
CA ALA A 353 22.10 -5.27 -11.35
C ALA A 353 23.50 -5.82 -11.01
N ARG A 354 24.33 -6.09 -12.03
CA ARG A 354 25.71 -6.55 -11.83
C ARG A 354 26.59 -5.48 -11.17
N GLU A 355 26.41 -4.21 -11.53
CA GLU A 355 27.13 -3.11 -10.88
C GLU A 355 26.76 -3.00 -9.40
N VAL A 356 25.48 -3.11 -9.06
CA VAL A 356 25.00 -3.12 -7.68
C VAL A 356 25.60 -4.28 -6.89
N ASP A 357 25.59 -5.51 -7.45
CA ASP A 357 26.19 -6.68 -6.80
C ASP A 357 27.70 -6.50 -6.59
N THR A 358 28.40 -5.93 -7.58
CA THR A 358 29.83 -5.63 -7.49
C THR A 358 30.13 -4.62 -6.38
N VAL A 359 29.32 -3.57 -6.26
CA VAL A 359 29.46 -2.57 -5.20
C VAL A 359 29.15 -3.17 -3.83
N ALA A 360 28.11 -4.00 -3.73
CA ALA A 360 27.76 -4.68 -2.48
C ALA A 360 28.88 -5.63 -2.01
N GLN A 361 29.50 -6.37 -2.95
CA GLN A 361 30.63 -7.23 -2.64
C GLN A 361 31.84 -6.41 -2.14
N ARG A 362 32.21 -5.34 -2.84
CA ARG A 362 33.29 -4.45 -2.41
C ARG A 362 33.03 -3.84 -1.04
N LEU A 363 31.79 -3.44 -0.76
CA LEU A 363 31.42 -2.90 0.54
C LEU A 363 31.61 -3.95 1.65
N ASN A 364 31.16 -5.18 1.43
CA ASN A 364 31.34 -6.27 2.39
C ASN A 364 32.82 -6.58 2.64
N GLU A 365 33.64 -6.64 1.59
CA GLU A 365 35.09 -6.84 1.70
C GLU A 365 35.73 -5.72 2.54
N GLN A 366 35.35 -4.46 2.32
CA GLN A 366 35.84 -3.31 3.12
C GLN A 366 35.39 -3.38 4.58
N VAL A 367 34.14 -3.78 4.84
CA VAL A 367 33.63 -3.96 6.21
C VAL A 367 34.38 -5.07 6.93
N GLU A 368 34.70 -6.17 6.25
CA GLU A 368 35.45 -7.28 6.83
C GLU A 368 36.91 -6.90 7.11
N LEU A 369 37.55 -6.20 6.17
CA LEU A 369 38.90 -5.64 6.39
C LEU A 369 38.93 -4.69 7.58
N MET A 370 37.99 -3.75 7.65
CA MET A 370 37.90 -2.80 8.76
C MET A 370 37.66 -3.51 10.10
N LYS A 371 36.82 -4.56 10.13
CA LYS A 371 36.61 -5.38 11.33
C LYS A 371 37.89 -6.08 11.78
N ASN A 372 38.66 -6.63 10.84
CA ASN A 372 39.93 -7.28 11.13
C ASN A 372 40.97 -6.28 11.65
N GLU A 373 41.04 -5.09 11.07
CA GLU A 373 41.91 -4.00 11.51
C GLU A 373 41.57 -3.55 12.94
N ILE A 374 40.29 -3.27 13.22
CA ILE A 374 39.82 -2.92 14.57
C ILE A 374 40.14 -4.04 15.57
N THR A 375 39.96 -5.31 15.19
CA THR A 375 40.26 -6.44 16.07
C THR A 375 41.76 -6.55 16.36
N LEU A 376 42.60 -6.28 15.36
CA LEU A 376 44.06 -6.29 15.51
C LEU A 376 44.51 -5.14 16.40
N GLU A 377 43.98 -3.93 16.21
CA GLU A 377 44.22 -2.79 17.10
C GLU A 377 43.78 -3.07 18.53
N LEU A 378 42.58 -3.63 18.74
CA LEU A 378 42.10 -4.01 20.07
C LEU A 378 43.01 -5.04 20.76
N ASN A 379 43.46 -6.05 20.02
CA ASN A 379 44.39 -7.04 20.55
C ASN A 379 45.75 -6.45 20.88
N ASN A 380 46.28 -5.56 20.02
CA ASN A 380 47.50 -4.84 20.29
C ASN A 380 47.37 -3.96 21.54
N LYS A 381 46.27 -3.21 21.68
CA LYS A 381 46.03 -2.39 22.86
C LYS A 381 45.89 -3.23 24.13
N LYS A 382 45.24 -4.38 24.04
CA LYS A 382 45.13 -5.32 25.16
C LYS A 382 46.49 -5.91 25.56
N ASN A 383 47.33 -6.24 24.57
CA ASN A 383 48.69 -6.72 24.82
C ASN A 383 49.58 -5.64 25.43
N GLU A 384 49.51 -4.41 24.91
CA GLU A 384 50.22 -3.25 25.47
C GLU A 384 49.81 -3.03 26.93
N THR A 385 48.50 -2.99 27.21
CA THR A 385 47.98 -2.84 28.59
C THR A 385 48.45 -3.98 29.50
N ARG A 386 48.55 -5.21 28.99
CA ARG A 386 49.07 -6.37 29.73
C ARG A 386 50.57 -6.25 30.00
N MET A 387 51.34 -5.78 29.03
CA MET A 387 52.77 -5.52 29.21
C MET A 387 53.01 -4.41 30.23
N ASP A 388 52.24 -3.33 30.18
CA ASP A 388 52.28 -2.26 31.18
C ASP A 388 51.97 -2.80 32.59
N HIS A 389 50.96 -3.67 32.72
CA HIS A 389 50.67 -4.35 33.99
C HIS A 389 51.84 -5.24 34.46
N GLN A 390 52.45 -6.01 33.57
CA GLN A 390 53.62 -6.84 33.91
C GLN A 390 54.81 -5.98 34.33
N GLU A 391 55.03 -4.83 33.70
CA GLU A 391 56.08 -3.90 34.09
C GLU A 391 55.84 -3.33 35.50
N ILE A 392 54.59 -2.97 35.80
CA ILE A 392 54.18 -2.52 37.15
C ILE A 392 54.43 -3.65 38.16
N ASP A 393 54.07 -4.89 37.86
CA ASP A 393 54.30 -6.04 38.75
C ASP A 393 55.79 -6.29 39.01
N ILE A 394 56.64 -6.19 37.97
CA ILE A 394 58.10 -6.30 38.11
C ILE A 394 58.63 -5.19 39.02
N LYS A 395 58.17 -3.94 38.85
CA LYS A 395 58.54 -2.82 39.73
C LYS A 395 58.10 -3.06 41.18
N ILE A 396 56.92 -3.62 41.40
CA ILE A 396 56.44 -4.01 42.75
C ILE A 396 57.35 -5.08 43.35
N GLN A 397 57.73 -6.11 42.58
CA GLN A 397 58.67 -7.13 43.04
C GLN A 397 60.05 -6.57 43.35
N GLU A 398 60.58 -5.67 42.53
CA GLU A 398 61.86 -5.02 42.77
C GLU A 398 61.83 -4.17 44.05
N LEU A 399 60.74 -3.40 44.25
CA LEU A 399 60.51 -2.64 45.47
C LEU A 399 60.44 -3.55 46.70
N ASN A 400 59.72 -4.68 46.62
CA ASN A 400 59.64 -5.66 47.70
C ASN A 400 61.00 -6.29 48.01
N ASN A 401 61.79 -6.62 46.98
CA ASN A 401 63.14 -7.15 47.15
C ASN A 401 64.06 -6.11 47.80
N LYS A 402 64.03 -4.85 47.34
CA LYS A 402 64.77 -3.74 47.97
C LYS A 402 64.37 -3.53 49.42
N LEU A 403 63.06 -3.56 49.72
CA LEU A 403 62.54 -3.46 51.08
C LEU A 403 63.07 -4.61 51.95
N THR A 404 63.06 -5.83 51.43
CA THR A 404 63.56 -7.02 52.12
C THR A 404 65.06 -6.92 52.42
N ILE A 405 65.86 -6.46 51.45
CA ILE A 405 67.29 -6.21 51.64
C ILE A 405 67.51 -5.14 52.72
N LYS A 406 66.78 -4.03 52.66
CA LYS A 406 66.86 -2.96 53.67
C LYS A 406 66.47 -3.43 55.07
N LEU A 407 65.44 -4.27 55.17
CA LEU A 407 65.03 -4.94 56.41
C LEU A 407 66.14 -5.87 56.94
N SER A 408 66.79 -6.62 56.05
CA SER A 408 67.92 -7.50 56.38
C SER A 408 69.15 -6.70 56.85
N GLU A 409 69.51 -5.62 56.16
CA GLU A 409 70.57 -4.69 56.57
C GLU A 409 70.29 -4.11 57.97
N PHE A 410 69.05 -3.69 58.24
CA PHE A 410 68.64 -3.23 59.57
C PHE A 410 68.80 -4.33 60.63
N LYS A 411 68.39 -5.56 60.31
CA LYS A 411 68.53 -6.72 61.22
C LYS A 411 70.00 -7.06 61.49
N MET A 412 70.85 -7.06 60.47
CA MET A 412 72.29 -7.28 60.60
C MET A 412 72.96 -6.17 61.42
N GLY A 413 72.55 -4.91 61.22
CA GLY A 413 73.00 -3.78 62.05
C GLY A 413 72.60 -3.96 63.52
N LEU A 414 71.41 -4.49 63.78
CA LEU A 414 70.95 -4.84 65.13
C LEU A 414 71.78 -5.98 65.75
N GLU A 415 72.12 -7.01 64.96
CA GLU A 415 72.96 -8.13 65.41
C GLU A 415 74.42 -7.73 65.64
N SER A 416 74.99 -6.84 64.83
CA SER A 416 76.36 -6.37 65.03
C SER A 416 76.49 -5.53 66.30
N VAL A 417 75.54 -4.63 66.57
CA VAL A 417 75.46 -3.89 67.85
C VAL A 417 75.31 -4.85 69.02
N ARG A 418 74.49 -5.90 68.87
CA ARG A 418 74.33 -6.94 69.89
C ARG A 418 75.64 -7.68 70.17
N LEU A 419 76.38 -8.09 69.13
CA LEU A 419 77.68 -8.76 69.26
C LEU A 419 78.74 -7.84 69.87
N GLU A 420 78.80 -6.58 69.47
CA GLU A 420 79.74 -5.61 70.02
C GLU A 420 79.50 -5.38 71.51
N THR A 421 78.23 -5.36 71.93
CA THR A 421 77.84 -5.26 73.35
C THR A 421 78.31 -6.49 74.14
N ILE A 422 78.20 -7.69 73.56
CA ILE A 422 78.68 -8.94 74.19
C ILE A 422 80.21 -8.94 74.33
N TRP A 423 80.95 -8.57 73.28
CA TRP A 423 82.42 -8.54 73.30
C TRP A 423 82.97 -7.49 74.27
N LYS A 424 82.36 -6.30 74.33
CA LYS A 424 82.70 -5.27 75.34
C LYS A 424 82.47 -5.76 76.77
N GLY A 425 81.41 -6.55 76.99
CA GLY A 425 81.16 -7.22 78.28
C GLY A 425 82.23 -8.27 78.64
N LEU A 426 82.59 -9.14 77.70
CA LEU A 426 83.60 -10.20 77.90
C LEU A 426 85.01 -9.65 78.18
N ALA A 427 85.43 -8.62 77.44
CA ALA A 427 86.74 -7.99 77.63
C ALA A 427 86.89 -7.38 79.03
N GLY A 428 85.82 -6.81 79.58
CA GLY A 428 85.79 -6.30 80.95
C GLY A 428 86.05 -7.38 82.01
N VAL A 429 85.49 -8.58 81.81
CA VAL A 429 85.68 -9.72 82.74
C VAL A 429 87.11 -10.25 82.69
N ALA A 430 87.71 -10.36 81.50
CA ALA A 430 89.09 -10.85 81.34
C ALA A 430 90.14 -9.92 81.98
N ALA A 431 89.95 -8.60 81.85
CA ALA A 431 90.83 -7.61 82.47
C ALA A 431 90.82 -7.71 84.01
N ALA A 432 89.64 -7.91 84.60
CA ALA A 432 89.51 -8.12 86.04
C ALA A 432 90.25 -9.39 86.51
N GLY A 433 90.15 -10.50 85.75
CA GLY A 433 90.85 -11.75 86.07
C GLY A 433 92.37 -11.64 86.09
N LEU A 434 92.97 -10.91 85.15
CA LEU A 434 94.43 -10.74 85.07
C LEU A 434 95.01 -9.92 86.23
N THR A 435 94.28 -8.90 86.70
CA THR A 435 94.72 -8.08 87.84
C THR A 435 94.77 -8.88 89.15
N ILE A 436 93.79 -9.77 89.36
CA ILE A 436 93.75 -10.66 90.52
C ILE A 436 94.91 -11.67 90.47
N GLY A 437 95.21 -12.21 89.29
CA GLY A 437 96.31 -13.16 89.07
C GLY A 437 97.71 -12.57 89.34
N MET A 438 97.97 -11.33 88.91
CA MET A 438 99.26 -10.67 89.17
C MET A 438 99.48 -10.36 90.66
N MET A 439 98.41 -9.98 91.37
CA MET A 439 98.49 -9.68 92.81
C MET A 439 98.81 -10.94 93.63
N ALA A 440 98.24 -12.09 93.26
CA ALA A 440 98.53 -13.38 93.89
C ALA A 440 99.99 -13.83 93.65
N TYR A 441 100.54 -13.60 92.45
CA TYR A 441 101.93 -13.95 92.12
C TYR A 441 102.95 -13.11 92.89
N ALA A 442 102.69 -11.80 93.06
CA ALA A 442 103.55 -10.90 93.82
C ALA A 442 103.65 -11.28 95.31
N LEU A 443 102.53 -11.69 95.93
CA LEU A 443 102.49 -12.11 97.33
C LEU A 443 103.26 -13.43 97.59
N SER A 444 103.24 -14.37 96.63
CA SER A 444 103.93 -15.67 96.74
C SER A 444 105.46 -15.53 96.67
N ASN A 445 105.97 -14.63 95.83
CA ASN A 445 107.41 -14.41 95.71
C ASN A 445 108.02 -13.63 96.89
N TYR A 446 107.24 -12.77 97.55
CA TYR A 446 107.70 -11.99 98.71
C TYR A 446 107.93 -12.87 99.95
N THR A 447 107.09 -13.89 100.18
CA THR A 447 107.22 -14.81 101.32
C THR A 447 108.40 -15.78 101.17
N ARG A 448 108.80 -16.14 99.94
CA ARG A 448 109.92 -17.04 99.66
C ARG A 448 111.30 -16.43 100.00
N LYS A 449 111.48 -15.12 99.81
CA LYS A 449 112.78 -14.44 100.07
C LYS A 449 113.08 -14.29 101.57
N ARG A 450 112.07 -14.14 102.42
CA ARG A 450 112.23 -13.90 103.86
C ARG A 450 112.68 -15.11 104.68
N LYS A 451 112.56 -16.34 104.15
CA LYS A 451 112.94 -17.58 104.85
C LYS A 451 114.44 -17.93 104.76
N GLN A 452 115.19 -17.38 103.80
CA GLN A 452 116.62 -17.70 103.62
C GLN A 452 117.56 -16.86 104.51
N GLU A 453 117.20 -15.65 104.91
CA GLU A 453 118.07 -14.80 105.75
C GLU A 453 118.16 -15.22 107.23
N ASN A 454 117.19 -15.98 107.76
CA ASN A 454 117.13 -16.28 109.19
C ASN A 454 117.88 -17.55 109.65
N LYS A 455 118.34 -18.44 108.75
CA LYS A 455 119.07 -19.66 109.16
C LYS A 455 120.59 -19.47 109.29
N GLY A 456 121.17 -18.46 108.63
CA GLY A 456 122.62 -18.17 108.73
C GLY A 456 123.06 -17.60 110.08
N LYS A 457 122.17 -16.96 110.85
CA LYS A 457 122.51 -16.31 112.13
C LYS A 457 122.48 -17.26 113.35
N LYS A 458 121.85 -18.43 113.26
CA LYS A 458 121.78 -19.39 114.39
C LYS A 458 123.00 -20.31 114.53
N LEU A 459 123.89 -20.37 113.53
CA LEU A 459 125.09 -21.21 113.55
C LEU A 459 126.28 -20.58 114.31
N LYS A 460 126.23 -19.27 114.63
CA LYS A 460 127.31 -18.55 115.32
C LYS A 460 127.12 -18.37 116.83
N ALA A 461 125.94 -18.70 117.38
CA ALA A 461 125.60 -18.42 118.79
C ALA A 461 125.68 -19.63 119.74
N LYS A 462 126.06 -20.83 119.29
CA LYS A 462 126.10 -22.02 120.16
C LYS A 462 127.46 -22.70 120.31
N LYS A 463 128.52 -22.14 119.69
CA LYS A 463 129.93 -22.53 119.91
C LYS A 463 130.59 -21.78 121.09
N GLN A 464 129.81 -21.08 121.90
CA GLN A 464 130.30 -20.22 123.00
C GLN A 464 129.69 -20.56 124.37
N MET A 465 128.97 -21.68 124.51
CA MET A 465 128.42 -22.15 125.78
C MET A 465 128.61 -23.66 125.91
N GLN A 466 129.88 -24.07 126.02
CA GLN A 466 130.30 -25.42 126.41
C GLN A 466 131.22 -25.41 127.64
N GLU A 467 131.24 -24.31 128.39
CA GLU A 467 131.92 -24.18 129.68
C GLU A 467 130.94 -23.51 130.63
N GLU A 468 130.37 -24.31 131.55
CA GLU A 468 129.72 -23.96 132.84
C GLU A 468 128.43 -24.77 133.06
N ALA A 469 128.53 -25.65 134.07
CA ALA A 469 127.48 -26.41 134.77
C ALA A 469 126.78 -27.53 133.95
N HIS A 470 127.13 -28.82 134.01
CA HIS A 470 127.79 -29.61 135.06
C HIS A 470 127.22 -29.43 136.48
N HIS A 471 125.91 -29.54 136.69
CA HIS A 471 125.32 -29.97 137.98
C HIS A 471 123.81 -30.26 137.91
N ALA A 472 123.42 -31.43 138.46
CA ALA A 472 122.07 -31.90 138.83
C ALA A 472 121.04 -32.07 137.69
N GLY A 473 120.29 -33.16 137.52
CA GLY A 473 120.04 -34.31 138.38
C GLY A 473 118.55 -34.69 138.27
N PHE A 474 118.29 -35.97 137.92
CA PHE A 474 117.20 -36.83 138.42
C PHE A 474 115.73 -36.82 137.86
N ILE A 475 115.29 -38.07 137.59
CA ILE A 475 113.98 -38.78 137.73
C ILE A 475 112.80 -38.57 136.74
N ASP A 476 112.39 -39.74 136.22
CA ASP A 476 111.08 -40.29 135.78
C ASP A 476 109.77 -39.48 135.78
N MET A 477 108.89 -39.99 134.89
CA MET A 477 107.53 -40.53 135.13
C MET A 477 106.38 -39.91 134.31
N GLU A 478 105.85 -40.76 133.42
CA GLU A 478 104.45 -41.12 133.13
C GLU A 478 103.26 -40.29 133.71
N VAL A 479 102.17 -40.24 132.93
CA VAL A 479 100.73 -40.49 133.28
C VAL A 479 99.73 -39.59 132.51
N VAL A 480 99.07 -40.23 131.52
CA VAL A 480 97.62 -40.34 131.21
C VAL A 480 96.59 -39.37 131.85
N TYR A 481 95.64 -38.83 131.06
CA TYR A 481 94.17 -39.09 131.12
C TYR A 481 93.28 -38.04 130.42
N SER A 482 92.30 -38.55 129.65
CA SER A 482 90.84 -38.31 129.76
C SER A 482 90.10 -37.85 128.49
N ALA A 483 89.03 -38.62 128.20
CA ALA A 483 87.85 -38.43 127.35
C ALA A 483 87.99 -38.47 125.82
#